data_AF-A0A0C9QGN3-F1
#
_entry.id   AF-A0A0C9QGN3-F1
#
_cell.length_a   1.000
_cell.length_b   1.000
_cell.length_c   1.000
_cell.angle_alpha   90.00
_cell.angle_beta   90.00
_cell.angle_gamma   90.00
#
_symmetry.space_group_name_H-M   'P 1'
#
loop_
_entity.id
_entity.type
_entity.pdbx_description
1 polymer ?
#
loop_
_entity_poly.entity_id
_entity_poly.type
_entity_poly.pdbx_seq_one_letter_code
_entity_poly.pdbx_strand_id
1 'polypeptide(L)'
;ELLVIHGPTRQFIPMTSKQLENCKRLDGQYVCTEILPTQAIRPYSPCEVHMLIDPAKIPDSCVTKHLTLKRLVLIHLSSNNAWLYAAPHPEEITVKCDQEESRSSLTETGILRIDSHCEVVAADFTIRGRKSSGVHLYLH
;
A
#
# COMPACT_ATOMS: atom_id res chain seq x y z
N GLU A 1 -5.05 -3.49 14.06
CA GLU A 1 -6.49 -3.33 13.81
C GLU A 1 -6.71 -3.15 12.32
N LEU A 2 -7.86 -3.56 11.81
CA LEU A 2 -8.24 -3.58 10.40
C LEU A 2 -9.60 -2.89 10.26
N LEU A 3 -9.81 -2.21 9.14
CA LEU A 3 -11.07 -1.56 8.81
C LEU A 3 -11.60 -2.16 7.51
N VAL A 4 -12.81 -2.71 7.57
CA VAL A 4 -13.55 -3.14 6.37
C VAL A 4 -14.54 -2.04 6.05
N ILE A 5 -14.47 -1.49 4.84
CA ILE A 5 -15.35 -0.42 4.40
C ILE A 5 -16.28 -0.96 3.31
N HIS A 6 -17.58 -0.82 3.54
CA HIS A 6 -18.58 -1.06 2.53
C HIS A 6 -19.01 0.28 1.92
N GLY A 7 -18.34 0.64 0.83
CA GLY A 7 -18.54 1.91 0.12
C GLY A 7 -20.01 2.20 -0.25
N PRO A 8 -20.75 1.25 -0.87
CA PRO A 8 -22.12 1.49 -1.32
C PRO A 8 -23.09 1.89 -0.20
N THR A 9 -22.98 1.29 1.00
CA THR A 9 -23.87 1.61 2.13
C THR A 9 -23.28 2.65 3.09
N ARG A 10 -22.06 3.14 2.83
CA ARG A 10 -21.30 4.00 3.73
C ARG A 10 -21.28 3.44 5.16
N GLN A 11 -20.91 2.18 5.26
CA GLN A 11 -20.72 1.48 6.53
C GLN A 11 -19.29 0.96 6.67
N PHE A 12 -18.85 0.76 7.90
CA PHE A 12 -17.57 0.15 8.19
C PHE A 12 -17.66 -0.85 9.35
N ILE A 13 -16.71 -1.75 9.40
CA ILE A 13 -16.55 -2.74 10.48
C ILE A 13 -15.10 -2.63 10.99
N PRO A 14 -14.89 -2.23 12.25
CA PRO A 14 -13.59 -2.39 12.90
C PRO A 14 -13.37 -3.85 13.26
N MET A 15 -12.19 -4.36 12.93
CA MET A 15 -11.85 -5.77 13.08
C MET A 15 -10.42 -5.94 13.57
N THR A 16 -10.17 -6.94 14.41
CA THR A 16 -8.81 -7.34 14.79
C THR A 16 -8.26 -8.37 13.81
N SER A 17 -6.92 -8.54 13.75
CA SER A 17 -6.31 -9.59 12.92
C SER A 17 -6.84 -10.98 13.29
N LYS A 18 -7.07 -11.24 14.58
CA LYS A 18 -7.65 -12.49 15.08
C LYS A 18 -9.08 -12.75 14.58
N GLN A 19 -9.91 -11.71 14.49
CA GLN A 19 -11.26 -11.84 13.92
C GLN A 19 -11.20 -12.10 12.41
N LEU A 20 -10.24 -11.49 11.70
CA LEU A 20 -10.03 -11.79 10.28
C LEU A 20 -9.60 -13.25 10.06
N GLU A 21 -8.79 -13.83 10.94
CA GLU A 21 -8.37 -15.23 10.87
C GLU A 21 -9.55 -16.22 10.96
N ASN A 22 -10.65 -15.82 11.59
CA ASN A 22 -11.89 -16.61 11.63
C ASN A 22 -12.68 -16.53 10.31
N CYS A 23 -12.33 -15.64 9.39
CA CYS A 23 -12.95 -15.52 8.08
C CYS A 23 -12.27 -16.45 7.07
N LYS A 24 -13.07 -17.10 6.22
CA LYS A 24 -12.57 -17.94 5.13
C LYS A 24 -12.26 -17.07 3.91
N ARG A 25 -11.08 -17.22 3.32
CA ARG A 25 -10.73 -16.55 2.06
C ARG A 25 -11.22 -17.36 0.87
N LEU A 26 -12.05 -16.75 0.03
CA LEU A 26 -12.59 -17.32 -1.20
C LEU A 26 -12.37 -16.30 -2.33
N ASP A 27 -11.56 -16.64 -3.34
CA ASP A 27 -11.34 -15.82 -4.55
C ASP A 27 -11.04 -14.33 -4.30
N GLY A 28 -10.16 -14.04 -3.34
CA GLY A 28 -9.79 -12.67 -2.97
C GLY A 28 -10.79 -11.95 -2.08
N GLN A 29 -11.91 -12.59 -1.73
CA GLN A 29 -12.90 -12.11 -0.77
C GLN A 29 -12.77 -12.84 0.57
N TYR A 30 -13.26 -12.21 1.63
CA TYR A 30 -13.34 -12.81 2.96
C TYR A 30 -14.80 -13.08 3.31
N VAL A 31 -15.10 -14.33 3.66
CA VAL A 31 -16.41 -14.75 4.15
C VAL A 31 -16.30 -15.06 5.63
N CYS A 32 -16.87 -14.18 6.44
CA CYS A 32 -16.90 -14.30 7.89
C CYS A 32 -18.23 -14.91 8.33
N THR A 33 -18.20 -15.93 9.20
CA THR A 33 -19.42 -16.52 9.79
C THR A 33 -19.90 -15.76 11.02
N GLU A 34 -19.03 -14.95 11.63
CA GLU A 34 -19.36 -14.08 12.74
C GLU A 34 -20.07 -12.82 12.24
N ILE A 35 -21.21 -12.47 12.85
CA ILE A 35 -21.90 -11.21 12.59
C ILE A 35 -21.13 -10.11 13.35
N LEU A 36 -20.26 -9.40 12.62
CA LEU A 36 -19.59 -8.22 13.17
C LEU A 36 -20.52 -6.99 13.07
N PRO A 37 -20.63 -6.17 14.13
CA PRO A 37 -21.51 -5.01 14.11
C PRO A 37 -21.03 -3.99 13.08
N THR A 38 -21.87 -3.72 12.08
CA THR A 38 -21.65 -2.66 11.08
C THR A 38 -21.95 -1.30 11.69
N GLN A 39 -21.06 -0.35 11.50
CA GLN A 39 -21.22 1.04 11.94
C GLN A 39 -21.46 1.94 10.72
N ALA A 40 -22.41 2.87 10.84
CA ALA A 40 -22.61 3.89 9.81
C ALA A 40 -21.49 4.92 9.86
N ILE A 41 -21.00 5.34 8.69
CA ILE A 41 -19.99 6.40 8.58
C ILE A 41 -20.68 7.73 8.85
N ARG A 42 -20.26 8.41 9.91
CA ARG A 42 -20.81 9.68 10.40
C ARG A 42 -19.69 10.71 10.53
N PRO A 43 -19.98 12.02 10.70
CA PRO A 43 -18.95 13.06 10.83
C PRO A 43 -17.92 12.84 11.95
N TYR A 44 -18.27 12.06 12.98
CA TYR A 44 -17.39 11.72 14.11
C TYR A 44 -16.85 10.28 14.04
N SER A 45 -16.92 9.63 12.88
CA SER A 45 -16.29 8.32 12.69
C SER A 45 -14.76 8.44 12.75
N PRO A 46 -14.03 7.34 13.00
CA PRO A 46 -12.58 7.36 13.03
C PRO A 46 -11.98 7.98 11.76
N CYS A 47 -10.88 8.70 11.93
CA CYS A 47 -10.22 9.44 10.86
C CYS A 47 -9.80 8.56 9.69
N GLU A 48 -9.31 7.36 10.01
CA GLU A 48 -8.89 6.36 9.04
C GLU A 48 -10.04 5.95 8.12
N VAL A 49 -11.27 5.90 8.65
CA VAL A 49 -12.47 5.60 7.86
C VAL A 49 -12.72 6.72 6.84
N HIS A 50 -12.62 7.97 7.26
CA HIS A 50 -12.78 9.11 6.36
C HIS A 50 -11.68 9.17 5.30
N MET A 51 -10.42 8.99 5.71
CA MET A 51 -9.26 9.01 4.81
C MET A 51 -9.29 7.88 3.77
N LEU A 52 -9.87 6.73 4.10
CA LEU A 52 -10.01 5.61 3.15
C LEU A 52 -11.13 5.81 2.12
N ILE A 53 -12.17 6.60 2.44
CA ILE A 53 -13.29 6.88 1.53
C ILE A 53 -12.95 8.05 0.60
N ASP A 54 -12.31 9.08 1.16
CA ASP A 54 -11.90 10.28 0.43
C ASP A 54 -10.42 10.58 0.76
N PRO A 55 -9.48 9.99 -0.01
CA PRO A 55 -8.06 10.14 0.26
C PRO A 55 -7.53 11.53 -0.13
N ALA A 56 -8.33 12.37 -0.80
CA ALA A 56 -7.87 13.66 -1.31
C ALA A 56 -7.72 14.72 -0.19
N LYS A 57 -8.43 14.57 0.93
CA LYS A 57 -8.37 15.52 2.05
C LYS A 57 -8.37 14.78 3.40
N ILE A 58 -7.42 15.14 4.25
CA ILE A 58 -7.44 14.73 5.66
C ILE A 58 -8.49 15.59 6.39
N PRO A 59 -9.48 15.01 7.08
CA PRO A 59 -10.47 15.78 7.83
C PRO A 59 -9.82 16.64 8.92
N ASP A 60 -10.33 17.86 9.12
CA ASP A 60 -9.79 18.81 10.11
C ASP A 60 -9.94 18.31 11.56
N SER A 61 -10.85 17.36 11.80
CA SER A 61 -11.03 16.69 13.09
C SER A 61 -9.93 15.69 13.43
N CYS A 62 -9.04 15.38 12.47
CA CYS A 62 -8.02 14.37 12.65
C CYS A 62 -6.78 14.91 13.32
N VAL A 63 -6.33 14.21 14.37
CA VAL A 63 -5.06 14.50 15.01
C VAL A 63 -3.93 14.08 14.06
N THR A 64 -3.34 15.06 13.37
CA THR A 64 -2.22 14.83 12.48
C THR A 64 -0.90 15.01 13.24
N LYS A 65 0.05 14.10 12.98
CA LYS A 65 1.43 14.24 13.42
C LYS A 65 2.33 14.33 12.19
N HIS A 66 3.09 15.40 12.10
CA HIS A 66 4.09 15.57 11.04
C HIS A 66 5.42 14.99 11.51
N LEU A 67 6.01 14.13 10.68
CA LEU A 67 7.31 13.52 10.92
C LEU A 67 8.25 13.93 9.79
N THR A 68 9.44 14.42 10.15
CA THR A 68 10.49 14.69 9.16
C THR A 68 11.24 13.40 8.85
N LEU A 69 11.19 12.97 7.60
CA LEU A 69 11.97 11.83 7.12
C LEU A 69 13.45 12.22 7.07
N LYS A 70 14.32 11.36 7.61
CA LYS A 70 15.79 11.54 7.57
C LYS A 70 16.46 10.68 6.50
N ARG A 71 15.76 9.68 5.98
CA ARG A 71 16.23 8.72 4.98
C ARG A 71 15.09 8.40 4.03
N LEU A 72 15.43 7.90 2.85
CA LEU A 72 14.45 7.36 1.90
C LEU A 72 13.59 6.29 2.59
N VAL A 73 12.28 6.42 2.45
CA VAL A 73 11.33 5.38 2.85
C VAL A 73 10.91 4.61 1.61
N LEU A 74 10.90 3.29 1.70
CA LEU A 74 10.46 2.37 0.65
C LEU A 74 9.43 1.41 1.22
N ILE A 75 8.24 1.36 0.60
CA ILE A 75 7.14 0.48 1.01
C ILE A 75 6.78 -0.41 -0.19
N HIS A 76 7.02 -1.71 -0.07
CA HIS A 76 6.69 -2.67 -1.12
C HIS A 76 5.18 -2.81 -1.29
N LEU A 77 4.71 -2.62 -2.50
CA LEU A 77 3.34 -2.89 -2.90
C LEU A 77 3.22 -4.37 -3.25
N SER A 78 2.26 -5.05 -2.62
CA SER A 78 2.10 -6.51 -2.67
C SER A 78 1.89 -7.07 -4.09
N SER A 79 1.52 -6.22 -5.05
CA SER A 79 1.36 -6.57 -6.46
C SER A 79 2.31 -5.74 -7.32
N ASN A 80 2.96 -6.39 -8.29
CA ASN A 80 3.62 -5.77 -9.45
C ASN A 80 5.04 -5.19 -9.28
N ASN A 81 5.91 -5.77 -8.42
CA ASN A 81 7.29 -5.27 -8.23
C ASN A 81 7.34 -3.74 -8.15
N ALA A 82 6.51 -3.20 -7.27
CA ALA A 82 6.35 -1.76 -7.14
C ALA A 82 6.61 -1.36 -5.69
N TRP A 83 7.21 -0.20 -5.51
CA TRP A 83 7.49 0.38 -4.21
C TRP A 83 6.97 1.81 -4.21
N LEU A 84 6.19 2.17 -3.18
CA LEU A 84 6.02 3.57 -2.83
C LEU A 84 7.33 4.06 -2.23
N TYR A 85 7.81 5.21 -2.71
CA TYR A 85 9.00 5.84 -2.14
C TYR A 85 8.70 7.26 -1.69
N ALA A 86 9.42 7.69 -0.64
CA ALA A 86 9.45 9.06 -0.17
C ALA A 86 10.88 9.47 0.16
N ALA A 87 11.45 10.35 -0.66
CA ALA A 87 12.83 10.82 -0.62
C ALA A 87 12.89 12.21 0.03
N PRO A 88 13.44 12.34 1.25
CA PRO A 88 13.57 13.65 1.91
C PRO A 88 14.56 14.58 1.19
N HIS A 89 15.53 14.00 0.50
CA HIS A 89 16.48 14.65 -0.39
C HIS A 89 16.60 13.80 -1.67
N PRO A 90 17.03 14.38 -2.80
CA PRO A 90 17.28 13.60 -4.02
C PRO A 90 18.22 12.43 -3.74
N GLU A 91 17.76 11.22 -4.01
CA GLU A 91 18.52 9.98 -3.85
C GLU A 91 18.97 9.48 -5.23
N GLU A 92 20.26 9.44 -5.47
CA GLU A 92 20.82 8.90 -6.72
C GLU A 92 20.68 7.38 -6.76
N ILE A 93 20.18 6.87 -7.87
CA ILE A 93 19.99 5.44 -8.10
C ILE A 93 20.61 5.01 -9.43
N THR A 94 21.10 3.79 -9.45
CA THR A 94 21.54 3.09 -10.65
C THR A 94 20.55 1.97 -10.94
N VAL A 95 19.93 2.01 -12.11
CA VAL A 95 19.06 0.95 -12.62
C VAL A 95 19.88 0.06 -13.54
N LYS A 96 19.92 -1.24 -13.25
CA LYS A 96 20.62 -2.26 -14.04
C LYS A 96 19.61 -3.27 -14.54
N CYS A 97 19.55 -3.46 -15.86
CA CYS A 97 18.69 -4.43 -16.51
C CYS A 97 19.54 -5.20 -17.52
N ASP A 98 19.68 -6.52 -17.36
CA ASP A 98 20.52 -7.37 -18.21
C ASP A 98 21.95 -6.83 -18.41
N GLN A 99 22.24 -6.21 -19.57
CA GLN A 99 23.55 -5.59 -19.88
C GLN A 99 23.52 -4.06 -19.92
N GLU A 100 22.36 -3.45 -19.65
CA GLU A 100 22.19 -2.00 -19.67
C GLU A 100 22.21 -1.44 -18.24
N GLU A 101 22.88 -0.31 -18.08
CA GLU A 101 22.93 0.46 -16.84
C GLU A 101 22.56 1.91 -17.13
N SER A 102 21.66 2.47 -16.31
CA SER A 102 21.30 3.89 -16.36
C SER A 102 21.26 4.49 -14.96
N ARG A 103 21.50 5.80 -14.87
CA ARG A 103 21.41 6.57 -13.63
C ARG A 103 20.17 7.44 -13.62
N SER A 104 19.55 7.56 -12.47
CA SER A 104 18.38 8.40 -12.23
C SER A 104 18.40 8.90 -10.78
N SER A 105 17.47 9.78 -10.43
CA SER A 105 17.29 10.19 -9.03
C SER A 105 15.85 10.09 -8.59
N LEU A 106 15.65 9.66 -7.35
CA LEU A 106 14.35 9.64 -6.69
C LEU A 106 14.19 10.97 -5.96
N THR A 107 13.19 11.75 -6.37
CA THR A 107 12.84 13.03 -5.76
C THR A 107 11.42 12.99 -5.18
N GLU A 108 11.21 13.71 -4.09
CA GLU A 108 9.91 13.87 -3.42
C GLU A 108 9.24 12.52 -3.10
N THR A 109 8.12 12.20 -3.75
CA THR A 109 7.38 10.96 -3.53
C THR A 109 6.94 10.37 -4.87
N GLY A 110 6.86 9.04 -4.95
CA GLY A 110 6.39 8.41 -6.17
C GLY A 110 6.26 6.90 -6.04
N ILE A 111 6.07 6.26 -7.20
CA ILE A 111 6.01 4.81 -7.33
C ILE A 111 7.18 4.36 -8.21
N LEU A 112 8.08 3.59 -7.62
CA LEU A 112 9.17 2.92 -8.32
C LEU A 112 8.67 1.55 -8.78
N ARG A 113 8.58 1.32 -10.08
CA ARG A 113 8.25 0.00 -10.67
C ARG A 113 9.53 -0.61 -11.25
N ILE A 114 9.79 -1.87 -10.93
CA ILE A 114 11.01 -2.57 -11.33
C ILE A 114 10.63 -3.83 -12.09
N ASP A 115 11.07 -3.92 -13.34
CA ASP A 115 10.84 -5.11 -14.15
C ASP A 115 11.59 -6.32 -13.59
N SER A 116 11.10 -7.51 -13.90
CA SER A 116 11.56 -8.78 -13.31
C SER A 116 13.02 -9.17 -13.65
N HIS A 117 13.67 -8.44 -14.55
CA HIS A 117 15.07 -8.64 -14.98
C HIS A 117 15.95 -7.45 -14.59
N CYS A 118 15.41 -6.54 -13.77
CA CYS A 118 16.09 -5.32 -13.35
C CYS A 118 16.37 -5.31 -11.84
N GLU A 119 17.44 -4.63 -11.47
CA GLU A 119 17.75 -4.23 -10.10
C GLU A 119 18.02 -2.73 -10.00
N VAL A 120 17.61 -2.13 -8.89
CA VAL A 120 17.87 -0.74 -8.55
C VAL A 120 18.82 -0.71 -7.37
N VAL A 121 19.96 -0.05 -7.56
CA VAL A 121 21.04 0.07 -6.58
C VAL A 121 21.15 1.53 -6.16
N ALA A 122 21.22 1.78 -4.86
CA ALA A 122 21.51 3.09 -4.27
C ALA A 122 22.62 2.94 -3.22
N ALA A 123 22.97 4.03 -2.53
CA ALA A 123 24.00 4.00 -1.49
C ALA A 123 23.64 3.03 -0.35
N ASP A 124 22.38 3.03 0.07
CA ASP A 124 21.93 2.32 1.28
C ASP A 124 21.04 1.11 1.01
N PHE A 125 20.68 0.82 -0.25
CA PHE A 125 19.79 -0.28 -0.57
C PHE A 125 19.99 -0.88 -1.96
N THR A 126 19.46 -2.08 -2.15
CA THR A 126 19.31 -2.72 -3.46
C THR A 126 17.95 -3.41 -3.52
N ILE A 127 17.19 -3.13 -4.58
CA ILE A 127 15.89 -3.74 -4.84
C ILE A 127 15.96 -4.52 -6.14
N ARG A 128 15.42 -5.74 -6.16
CA ARG A 128 15.34 -6.58 -7.35
C ARG A 128 13.90 -6.85 -7.72
N GLY A 129 13.57 -6.72 -9.01
CA GLY A 129 12.29 -7.20 -9.52
C GLY A 129 12.17 -8.71 -9.33
N ARG A 130 11.07 -9.19 -8.73
CA ARG A 130 10.82 -10.63 -8.59
C ARG A 130 10.07 -11.13 -9.82
N LYS A 131 10.39 -12.32 -10.31
CA LYS A 131 9.51 -13.01 -11.26
C LYS A 131 8.20 -13.36 -10.54
N SER A 132 7.09 -12.72 -10.91
CA SER A 132 5.78 -13.09 -10.39
C SER A 132 5.39 -14.45 -10.99
N SER A 133 5.62 -15.53 -10.24
CA SER A 133 5.09 -16.85 -10.55
C SER A 133 3.62 -16.92 -10.11
N GLY A 134 2.78 -16.09 -10.72
CA GLY A 134 1.33 -16.10 -10.53
C GLY A 134 0.67 -16.38 -11.86
N VAL A 135 0.18 -17.60 -12.05
CA VAL A 135 -0.71 -17.91 -13.18
C VAL A 135 -1.99 -17.12 -12.96
N HIS A 136 -2.14 -15.99 -13.65
CA HIS A 136 -3.41 -15.27 -13.71
C HIS A 136 -4.30 -15.98 -14.73
N LEU A 137 -5.17 -16.86 -14.24
CA LEU A 137 -6.29 -17.38 -15.02
C LEU A 137 -7.31 -16.25 -15.17
N TYR A 138 -7.35 -15.65 -16.35
CA TYR A 138 -8.49 -14.83 -16.77
C TYR A 138 -9.57 -15.80 -17.27
N LEU A 139 -10.65 -15.93 -16.53
CA LEU A 139 -11.89 -16.54 -17.02
C LEU A 139 -12.76 -15.41 -17.58
N HIS A 140 -13.11 -15.53 -18.87
CA HIS A 140 -14.07 -14.68 -19.57
C HIS A 140 -15.51 -15.01 -19.19
#